data_AF-A0A7Z0TN87-F1
#
_entry.id   AF-A0A7Z0TN87-F1
#
_cell.length_a   1.000
_cell.length_b   1.000
_cell.length_c   1.000
_cell.angle_alpha   90.00
_cell.angle_beta   90.00
_cell.angle_gamma   90.00
#
_symmetry.space_group_name_H-M   'P 1'
#
loop_
_entity.id
_entity.type
_entity.pdbx_description
1 polymer ?
#
loop_
_entity_poly.entity_id
_entity_poly.type
_entity_poly.pdbx_seq_one_letter_code
_entity_poly.pdbx_strand_id
1 'polypeptide(L)'
;MNDSPGWTSPGSSPAGSPGGDEPGAQWSKEQPPPAVPPQPGPPAGPYPGAPQQGGPYGGGYGGHYGGGHPGVPKGPSWGPPPAPKPGVIPLRPIGLGEILDGAVTTMRTYWRPVLGISLVVAAVTQTVVVLLNIFLLNDITTASLNADPITMGGEEYTSLMGQSMLASFVLLLVGVIGHATATALLTPVTSQAVLGRPATVRQAWRSSKPQALRLLGLVLLIPLAVAVVFVACLLPGILVGLGGSAVGGGLLIFFGIFPAVALSAWIYIRWALSSPALILEKQPVLRSLTRSAKLVQGSWWRIFGILALTNLITAFVSFVIAVPFELVGMSMSGMSLGSFLGGGTAEFGPLYYVFTGIGGMFATTVTLPITAGVTVLLYIDRRIRREALDLELARASGSAPGAGS
;
A
#
# COMPACT_ATOMS: atom_id res chain seq x y z
N MET A 1 36.40 -62.48 16.12
CA MET A 1 37.78 -62.01 15.84
C MET A 1 37.72 -60.51 15.57
N ASN A 2 38.18 -59.75 16.58
CA ASN A 2 38.53 -58.31 16.75
C ASN A 2 37.54 -57.27 16.19
N ASP A 3 36.89 -56.37 16.95
CA ASP A 3 37.16 -55.66 18.21
C ASP A 3 38.48 -54.85 18.31
N SER A 4 38.33 -53.53 18.06
CA SER A 4 39.01 -52.35 18.69
C SER A 4 40.56 -52.25 18.59
N PRO A 5 41.23 -51.12 18.96
CA PRO A 5 40.77 -49.86 19.55
C PRO A 5 41.37 -48.55 18.96
N GLY A 6 40.83 -47.41 19.37
CA GLY A 6 41.50 -46.10 19.26
C GLY A 6 42.53 -45.88 20.38
N TRP A 7 43.48 -44.96 20.15
CA TRP A 7 44.39 -44.43 21.19
C TRP A 7 44.93 -43.04 20.81
N THR A 8 44.89 -42.11 21.78
CA THR A 8 45.53 -40.78 21.81
C THR A 8 46.84 -40.85 22.60
N SER A 9 47.84 -39.99 22.32
CA SER A 9 49.01 -39.81 23.21
C SER A 9 49.73 -38.46 22.94
N PRO A 10 50.65 -37.98 23.79
CA PRO A 10 50.45 -36.84 24.69
C PRO A 10 51.53 -35.73 24.53
N GLY A 11 51.33 -34.59 25.20
CA GLY A 11 52.36 -33.54 25.30
C GLY A 11 53.46 -33.86 26.31
N SER A 12 54.67 -33.33 26.10
CA SER A 12 55.48 -32.57 27.08
C SER A 12 56.90 -32.21 26.60
N SER A 13 57.22 -30.91 26.74
CA SER A 13 58.52 -30.28 27.11
C SER A 13 59.69 -30.22 26.11
N PRO A 14 60.73 -29.34 26.27
CA PRO A 14 61.03 -28.43 27.40
C PRO A 14 61.50 -26.98 27.07
N ALA A 15 61.32 -26.12 28.09
CA ALA A 15 62.16 -25.05 28.64
C ALA A 15 63.27 -24.33 27.84
N GLY A 16 63.29 -22.99 27.95
CA GLY A 16 64.44 -22.26 28.55
C GLY A 16 65.11 -21.15 27.73
N SER A 17 64.88 -19.87 28.11
CA SER A 17 65.94 -18.85 28.37
C SER A 17 65.37 -17.43 28.63
N PRO A 18 66.11 -16.53 29.34
CA PRO A 18 65.54 -15.58 30.31
C PRO A 18 65.87 -14.08 30.09
N GLY A 19 65.18 -13.21 30.86
CA GLY A 19 65.58 -11.83 31.23
C GLY A 19 65.05 -10.72 30.30
N GLY A 20 64.54 -9.57 30.75
CA GLY A 20 64.40 -8.97 32.08
C GLY A 20 63.61 -7.64 32.01
N ASP A 21 63.42 -7.05 33.20
CA ASP A 21 63.08 -5.65 33.54
C ASP A 21 61.63 -5.13 33.48
N GLU A 22 61.06 -5.02 34.69
CA GLU A 22 59.90 -4.28 35.23
C GLU A 22 60.02 -2.72 35.10
N PRO A 23 59.02 -1.84 35.40
CA PRO A 23 58.07 -1.94 36.54
C PRO A 23 56.64 -1.33 36.47
N GLY A 24 55.72 -1.96 37.22
CA GLY A 24 54.94 -1.35 38.32
C GLY A 24 53.67 -0.50 38.06
N ALA A 25 52.50 -0.98 38.53
CA ALA A 25 51.51 -0.28 39.41
C ALA A 25 50.10 -0.94 39.30
N GLN A 26 49.69 -1.75 40.28
CA GLN A 26 48.78 -1.44 41.40
C GLN A 26 47.25 -1.49 41.14
N TRP A 27 46.65 -2.62 41.57
CA TRP A 27 45.36 -2.85 42.25
C TRP A 27 44.05 -2.16 41.79
N SER A 28 43.03 -3.01 41.57
CA SER A 28 41.64 -2.69 41.92
C SER A 28 41.03 -3.89 42.66
N LYS A 29 40.47 -3.59 43.84
CA LYS A 29 39.89 -4.50 44.82
C LYS A 29 38.39 -4.63 44.55
N GLU A 30 37.92 -5.69 43.91
CA GLU A 30 36.50 -6.11 43.96
C GLU A 30 36.36 -7.51 43.34
N GLN A 31 36.42 -8.53 44.19
CA GLN A 31 36.18 -9.93 43.83
C GLN A 31 34.75 -10.27 44.30
N PRO A 32 33.83 -10.72 43.43
CA PRO A 32 32.51 -11.16 43.88
C PRO A 32 32.61 -12.45 44.69
N PRO A 33 31.75 -12.66 45.70
CA PRO A 33 31.84 -13.83 46.58
C PRO A 33 31.56 -15.15 45.85
N PRO A 34 32.14 -16.29 46.30
CA PRO A 34 31.94 -17.59 45.67
C PRO A 34 30.48 -18.05 45.74
N ALA A 35 29.99 -18.60 44.63
CA ALA A 35 28.66 -19.18 44.52
C ALA A 35 28.50 -20.40 45.45
N VAL A 36 27.42 -20.41 46.24
CA VAL A 36 26.99 -21.54 47.07
C VAL A 36 26.24 -22.55 46.19
N PRO A 37 26.54 -23.86 46.22
CA PRO A 37 25.78 -24.86 45.46
C PRO A 37 24.36 -25.03 46.05
N PRO A 38 23.32 -25.24 45.22
CA PRO A 38 21.95 -25.37 45.70
C PRO A 38 21.73 -26.70 46.42
N GLN A 39 21.07 -26.64 47.58
CA GLN A 39 20.61 -27.82 48.33
C GLN A 39 19.42 -28.51 47.64
N PRO A 40 19.32 -29.84 47.66
CA PRO A 40 18.16 -30.57 47.14
C PRO A 40 16.92 -30.35 48.02
N GLY A 41 15.82 -29.91 47.40
CA GLY A 41 14.50 -29.82 48.06
C GLY A 41 13.83 -31.20 48.21
N PRO A 42 12.88 -31.36 49.16
CA PRO A 42 12.23 -32.63 49.45
C PRO A 42 11.27 -33.09 48.34
N PRO A 43 11.04 -34.42 48.18
CA PRO A 43 10.27 -34.97 47.07
C PRO A 43 8.78 -34.62 47.17
N ALA A 44 8.22 -34.07 46.08
CA ALA A 44 6.80 -33.81 45.94
C ALA A 44 6.04 -35.13 45.70
N GLY A 45 5.06 -35.42 46.55
CA GLY A 45 4.15 -36.55 46.40
C GLY A 45 3.14 -36.38 45.27
N PRO A 46 2.47 -37.46 44.81
CA PRO A 46 1.59 -37.43 43.66
C PRO A 46 0.21 -36.89 44.04
N TYR A 47 -0.22 -35.78 43.43
CA TYR A 47 -1.60 -35.31 43.53
C TYR A 47 -2.48 -35.93 42.44
N PRO A 48 -3.74 -36.33 42.77
CA PRO A 48 -4.65 -37.00 41.84
C PRO A 48 -5.35 -36.02 40.91
N GLY A 49 -5.71 -36.50 39.71
CA GLY A 49 -6.39 -35.74 38.67
C GLY A 49 -7.81 -35.27 39.04
N ALA A 50 -8.21 -34.14 38.45
CA ALA A 50 -9.57 -33.63 38.43
C ALA A 50 -9.87 -33.01 37.05
N PRO A 51 -11.15 -32.99 36.61
CA PRO A 51 -11.51 -33.25 35.22
C PRO A 51 -11.59 -32.00 34.33
N GLN A 52 -11.31 -32.22 33.05
CA GLN A 52 -11.42 -31.27 31.96
C GLN A 52 -12.90 -30.94 31.69
N GLN A 53 -13.37 -29.75 32.08
CA GLN A 53 -14.66 -29.20 31.65
C GLN A 53 -14.45 -28.25 30.47
N GLY A 54 -15.13 -28.58 29.36
CA GLY A 54 -15.19 -27.76 28.17
C GLY A 54 -16.01 -26.48 28.36
N GLY A 55 -15.63 -25.44 27.62
CA GLY A 55 -16.36 -24.17 27.52
C GLY A 55 -15.76 -23.28 26.42
N PRO A 56 -16.56 -22.40 25.79
CA PRO A 56 -16.55 -22.24 24.34
C PRO A 56 -15.81 -21.00 23.83
N TYR A 57 -15.45 -21.09 22.55
CA TYR A 57 -14.97 -20.03 21.66
C TYR A 57 -15.94 -18.84 21.66
N GLY A 58 -15.56 -17.78 22.37
CA GLY A 58 -16.23 -16.49 22.37
C GLY A 58 -15.31 -15.41 21.80
N GLY A 59 -15.69 -14.86 20.64
CA GLY A 59 -15.05 -13.68 20.06
C GLY A 59 -15.23 -12.46 20.96
N GLY A 60 -14.15 -11.74 21.20
CA GLY A 60 -14.14 -10.51 21.98
C GLY A 60 -13.44 -9.39 21.23
N TYR A 61 -14.23 -8.60 20.50
CA TYR A 61 -13.85 -7.26 20.06
C TYR A 61 -13.82 -6.35 21.29
N GLY A 62 -12.69 -5.71 21.57
CA GLY A 62 -12.53 -4.85 22.74
C GLY A 62 -11.60 -3.69 22.46
N GLY A 63 -12.13 -2.65 21.81
CA GLY A 63 -11.50 -1.33 21.77
C GLY A 63 -11.36 -0.76 23.19
N HIS A 64 -10.21 -0.18 23.50
CA HIS A 64 -10.02 0.58 24.74
C HIS A 64 -9.58 1.99 24.38
N TYR A 65 -10.57 2.88 24.37
CA TYR A 65 -10.38 4.32 24.48
C TYR A 65 -9.92 4.65 25.90
N GLY A 66 -8.84 5.43 26.00
CA GLY A 66 -8.27 5.86 27.27
C GLY A 66 -9.15 6.89 27.96
N GLY A 67 -9.61 6.54 29.17
CA GLY A 67 -10.11 7.47 30.18
C GLY A 67 -9.32 7.22 31.46
N GLY A 68 -8.71 8.27 32.01
CA GLY A 68 -7.79 8.19 33.14
C GLY A 68 -8.46 7.73 34.44
N HIS A 69 -7.83 6.77 35.11
CA HIS A 69 -7.98 6.52 36.55
C HIS A 69 -6.60 6.18 37.13
N PRO A 70 -6.13 6.91 38.18
CA PRO A 70 -4.90 6.56 38.87
C PRO A 70 -5.14 5.46 39.90
N GLY A 71 -4.34 4.41 39.86
CA GLY A 71 -4.04 3.56 41.02
C GLY A 71 -4.85 2.27 41.15
N VAL A 72 -4.49 1.25 40.36
CA VAL A 72 -4.66 -0.16 40.78
C VAL A 72 -3.39 -0.92 40.36
N PRO A 73 -2.63 -1.54 41.29
CA PRO A 73 -1.46 -2.33 40.93
C PRO A 73 -1.91 -3.60 40.21
N LYS A 74 -1.67 -3.64 38.90
CA LYS A 74 -2.00 -4.77 38.03
C LYS A 74 -1.04 -5.93 38.35
N GLY A 75 -1.59 -7.04 38.84
CA GLY A 75 -0.83 -8.27 39.12
C GLY A 75 -0.12 -8.85 37.89
N PRO A 76 0.73 -9.87 38.06
CA PRO A 76 1.58 -10.41 36.98
C PRO A 76 0.74 -10.90 35.80
N SER A 77 0.78 -10.15 34.71
CA SER A 77 0.14 -10.47 33.44
C SER A 77 0.86 -11.65 32.79
N TRP A 78 0.39 -12.87 33.05
CA TRP A 78 0.76 -14.08 32.31
C TRP A 78 0.06 -14.09 30.94
N GLY A 79 0.55 -13.25 30.04
CA GLY A 79 0.30 -13.33 28.60
C GLY A 79 1.63 -13.36 27.86
N PRO A 80 1.69 -13.94 26.65
CA PRO A 80 2.91 -13.87 25.84
C PRO A 80 3.37 -12.41 25.74
N PRO A 81 4.68 -12.13 25.91
CA PRO A 81 5.18 -10.76 25.95
C PRO A 81 4.71 -10.01 24.70
N PRO A 82 4.23 -8.76 24.83
CA PRO A 82 3.87 -7.96 23.67
C PRO A 82 5.06 -7.93 22.71
N ALA A 83 4.85 -8.41 21.49
CA ALA A 83 5.90 -8.41 20.48
C ALA A 83 6.51 -7.00 20.37
N PRO A 84 7.83 -6.87 20.23
CA PRO A 84 8.48 -5.58 20.05
C PRO A 84 7.77 -4.81 18.94
N LYS A 85 7.33 -3.58 19.23
CA LYS A 85 6.71 -2.67 18.27
C LYS A 85 7.77 -1.65 17.82
N PRO A 86 8.59 -1.93 16.79
CA PRO A 86 9.36 -0.88 16.16
C PRO A 86 8.40 -0.05 15.28
N GLY A 87 7.57 0.79 15.91
CA GLY A 87 6.57 1.64 15.26
C GLY A 87 5.11 1.37 15.67
N VAL A 88 4.17 1.88 14.88
CA VAL A 88 2.71 1.88 15.20
C VAL A 88 2.03 0.52 14.98
N ILE A 89 2.75 -0.51 14.52
CA ILE A 89 2.13 -1.70 13.90
C ILE A 89 2.69 -2.99 14.50
N PRO A 90 1.82 -3.93 14.94
CA PRO A 90 2.26 -5.19 15.53
C PRO A 90 2.88 -6.12 14.48
N LEU A 91 3.97 -6.81 14.85
CA LEU A 91 4.64 -7.83 14.03
C LEU A 91 3.89 -9.17 14.04
N ARG A 92 2.57 -9.13 13.77
CA ARG A 92 1.69 -10.31 13.66
C ARG A 92 0.86 -10.21 12.38
N PRO A 93 0.20 -11.29 11.92
CA PRO A 93 -0.73 -11.19 10.80
C PRO A 93 -1.79 -10.13 11.08
N ILE A 94 -1.79 -9.05 10.30
CA ILE A 94 -2.59 -7.86 10.60
C ILE A 94 -4.04 -8.04 10.14
N GLY A 95 -4.99 -7.54 10.94
CA GLY A 95 -6.41 -7.47 10.61
C GLY A 95 -6.75 -6.28 9.70
N LEU A 96 -7.90 -6.31 9.01
CA LEU A 96 -8.35 -5.20 8.16
C LEU A 96 -8.48 -3.87 8.94
N GLY A 97 -9.08 -3.93 10.14
CA GLY A 97 -9.21 -2.75 11.00
C GLY A 97 -7.86 -2.18 11.43
N GLU A 98 -6.87 -3.04 11.72
CA GLU A 98 -5.51 -2.63 12.07
C GLU A 98 -4.75 -2.01 10.88
N ILE A 99 -5.02 -2.47 9.65
CA ILE A 99 -4.44 -1.88 8.43
C ILE A 99 -4.95 -0.44 8.25
N LEU A 100 -6.27 -0.25 8.36
CA LEU A 100 -6.88 1.08 8.19
C LEU A 100 -6.50 2.02 9.34
N ASP A 101 -6.57 1.54 10.59
CA ASP A 101 -6.22 2.32 11.78
C ASP A 101 -4.72 2.66 11.82
N GLY A 102 -3.85 1.72 11.42
CA GLY A 102 -2.42 1.96 11.27
C GLY A 102 -2.10 2.99 10.20
N ALA A 103 -2.80 2.98 9.06
CA ALA A 103 -2.65 3.97 8.01
C ALA A 103 -3.08 5.38 8.48
N VAL A 104 -4.25 5.49 9.12
CA VAL A 104 -4.78 6.76 9.63
C VAL A 104 -3.91 7.31 10.77
N THR A 105 -3.47 6.46 11.69
CA THR A 105 -2.60 6.88 12.80
C THR A 105 -1.27 7.38 12.28
N THR A 106 -0.65 6.67 11.32
CA THR A 106 0.60 7.11 10.69
C THR A 106 0.44 8.48 10.02
N MET A 107 -0.67 8.68 9.30
CA MET A 107 -1.01 9.96 8.68
C MET A 107 -1.13 11.08 9.72
N ARG A 108 -1.78 10.83 10.85
CA ARG A 108 -1.98 11.82 11.92
C ARG A 108 -0.68 12.16 12.64
N THR A 109 0.18 11.18 12.89
CA THR A 109 1.46 11.36 13.58
C THR A 109 2.48 12.13 12.72
N TYR A 110 2.52 11.87 11.41
CA TYR A 110 3.51 12.46 10.49
C TYR A 110 2.85 13.37 9.44
N TRP A 111 1.80 14.12 9.81
CA TRP A 111 1.00 14.88 8.85
C TRP A 111 1.77 15.94 8.06
N ARG A 112 2.76 16.63 8.66
CA ARG A 112 3.46 17.74 7.99
C ARG A 112 4.28 17.28 6.78
N PRO A 113 5.20 16.29 6.89
CA PRO A 113 5.96 15.83 5.73
C PRO A 113 5.08 15.07 4.74
N VAL A 114 4.13 14.28 5.24
CA VAL A 114 3.26 13.45 4.39
C VAL A 114 2.33 14.29 3.52
N LEU A 115 1.65 15.29 4.09
CA LEU A 115 0.77 16.18 3.33
C LEU A 115 1.56 17.13 2.43
N GLY A 116 2.70 17.65 2.89
CA GLY A 116 3.52 18.55 2.06
C GLY A 116 4.01 17.88 0.76
N ILE A 117 4.43 16.63 0.84
CA ILE A 117 4.91 15.89 -0.34
C ILE A 117 3.72 15.41 -1.19
N SER A 118 2.62 15.00 -0.57
CA SER A 118 1.39 14.65 -1.28
C SER A 118 0.80 15.85 -2.03
N LEU A 119 0.92 17.06 -1.48
CA LEU A 119 0.47 18.31 -2.12
C LEU A 119 1.27 18.62 -3.37
N VAL A 120 2.61 18.55 -3.32
CA VAL A 120 3.45 18.81 -4.49
C VAL A 120 3.11 17.84 -5.63
N VAL A 121 2.94 16.57 -5.30
CA VAL A 121 2.61 15.53 -6.27
C VAL A 121 1.18 15.70 -6.81
N ALA A 122 0.22 16.01 -5.94
CA ALA A 122 -1.14 16.32 -6.34
C ALA A 122 -1.18 17.54 -7.27
N ALA A 123 -0.44 18.61 -6.96
CA ALA A 123 -0.36 19.81 -7.78
C ALA A 123 0.15 19.48 -9.18
N VAL A 124 1.29 18.80 -9.31
CA VAL A 124 1.86 18.41 -10.62
C VAL A 124 0.87 17.55 -11.41
N THR A 125 0.27 16.55 -10.77
CA THR A 125 -0.66 15.61 -11.43
C THR A 125 -1.92 16.33 -11.91
N GLN A 126 -2.51 17.16 -11.06
CA GLN A 126 -3.74 17.88 -11.39
C GLN A 126 -3.50 18.99 -12.42
N THR A 127 -2.35 19.67 -12.39
CA THR A 127 -1.99 20.60 -13.46
C THR A 127 -1.98 19.92 -14.83
N VAL A 128 -1.40 18.72 -14.94
CA VAL A 128 -1.40 17.97 -16.21
C VAL A 128 -2.84 17.62 -16.64
N VAL A 129 -3.67 17.15 -15.72
CA VAL A 129 -5.09 16.80 -16.00
C VAL A 129 -5.88 18.03 -16.46
N VAL A 130 -5.72 19.17 -15.80
CA VAL A 130 -6.39 20.43 -16.16
C VAL A 130 -5.96 20.90 -17.54
N LEU A 131 -4.66 20.90 -17.83
CA LEU A 131 -4.15 21.30 -19.14
C LEU A 131 -4.69 20.43 -20.27
N LEU A 132 -4.79 19.11 -20.05
CA LEU A 132 -5.36 18.20 -21.05
C LEU A 132 -6.84 18.47 -21.30
N ASN A 133 -7.61 18.74 -20.25
CA ASN A 133 -9.02 19.12 -20.42
C ASN A 133 -9.15 20.41 -21.21
N ILE A 134 -8.44 21.47 -20.81
CA ILE A 134 -8.54 22.79 -21.45
C ILE A 134 -8.11 22.76 -22.91
N PHE A 135 -6.98 22.14 -23.23
CA PHE A 135 -6.36 22.28 -24.56
C PHE A 135 -6.68 21.15 -25.52
N LEU A 136 -7.05 19.96 -25.04
CA LEU A 136 -7.10 18.77 -25.88
C LEU A 136 -8.50 18.15 -25.95
N LEU A 137 -9.32 18.31 -24.92
CA LEU A 137 -10.56 17.53 -24.77
C LEU A 137 -11.81 18.36 -24.53
N ASN A 138 -11.67 19.66 -24.30
CA ASN A 138 -12.79 20.56 -24.03
C ASN A 138 -13.84 20.47 -25.14
N ASP A 139 -13.43 20.63 -26.39
CA ASP A 139 -14.34 20.67 -27.54
C ASP A 139 -15.12 19.36 -27.70
N ILE A 140 -14.45 18.21 -27.56
CA ILE A 140 -15.09 16.89 -27.65
C ILE A 140 -16.06 16.69 -26.49
N THR A 141 -15.65 17.06 -25.27
CA THR A 141 -16.45 16.87 -24.07
C THR A 141 -17.72 17.72 -24.12
N THR A 142 -17.57 19.02 -24.42
CA THR A 142 -18.68 19.96 -24.59
C THR A 142 -19.60 19.55 -25.73
N ALA A 143 -19.07 19.20 -26.90
CA ALA A 143 -19.91 18.73 -28.01
C ALA A 143 -20.70 17.48 -27.63
N SER A 144 -20.06 16.50 -26.97
CA SER A 144 -20.72 15.24 -26.60
C SER A 144 -21.80 15.40 -25.51
N LEU A 145 -21.63 16.34 -24.58
CA LEU A 145 -22.62 16.59 -23.53
C LEU A 145 -23.85 17.36 -24.03
N ASN A 146 -23.68 18.11 -25.12
CA ASN A 146 -24.76 18.82 -25.80
C ASN A 146 -25.34 18.03 -26.98
N ALA A 147 -24.88 16.78 -27.19
CA ALA A 147 -25.31 15.96 -28.30
C ALA A 147 -26.73 15.43 -28.09
N ASP A 148 -27.65 15.81 -28.97
CA ASP A 148 -29.03 15.34 -28.96
C ASP A 148 -29.29 14.37 -30.12
N PRO A 149 -29.63 13.10 -29.83
CA PRO A 149 -29.86 12.08 -30.86
C PRO A 149 -31.08 12.35 -31.75
N ILE A 150 -31.96 13.29 -31.38
CA ILE A 150 -33.15 13.65 -32.16
C ILE A 150 -32.81 14.72 -33.21
N THR A 151 -31.93 15.66 -32.87
CA THR A 151 -31.58 16.79 -33.74
C THR A 151 -30.31 16.53 -34.57
N MET A 152 -29.40 15.70 -34.06
CA MET A 152 -28.18 15.30 -34.78
C MET A 152 -28.43 14.09 -35.69
N GLY A 153 -27.82 14.09 -36.88
CA GLY A 153 -27.85 12.93 -37.75
C GLY A 153 -27.22 11.69 -37.10
N GLY A 154 -27.73 10.49 -37.39
CA GLY A 154 -27.28 9.26 -36.74
C GLY A 154 -25.78 8.95 -36.91
N GLU A 155 -25.21 9.25 -38.09
CA GLU A 155 -23.76 9.09 -38.35
C GLU A 155 -22.92 10.11 -37.57
N GLU A 156 -23.36 11.36 -37.50
CA GLU A 156 -22.68 12.42 -36.76
C GLU A 156 -22.71 12.13 -35.26
N TYR A 157 -23.87 11.76 -34.71
CA TYR A 157 -24.04 11.39 -33.31
C TYR A 157 -23.18 10.18 -32.94
N THR A 158 -23.17 9.12 -33.75
CA THR A 158 -22.34 7.93 -33.48
C THR A 158 -20.85 8.25 -33.55
N SER A 159 -20.42 9.09 -34.49
CA SER A 159 -19.02 9.52 -34.60
C SER A 159 -18.58 10.35 -33.37
N LEU A 160 -19.43 11.27 -32.91
CA LEU A 160 -19.16 12.12 -31.76
C LEU A 160 -19.14 11.33 -30.45
N MET A 161 -20.06 10.38 -30.27
CA MET A 161 -20.04 9.45 -29.14
C MET A 161 -18.77 8.58 -29.17
N GLY A 162 -18.34 8.11 -30.34
CA GLY A 162 -17.08 7.39 -30.51
C GLY A 162 -15.86 8.23 -30.11
N GLN A 163 -15.80 9.49 -30.55
CA GLN A 163 -14.75 10.43 -30.16
C GLN A 163 -14.77 10.75 -28.66
N SER A 164 -15.95 10.92 -28.07
CA SER A 164 -16.12 11.17 -26.63
C SER A 164 -15.72 9.96 -25.78
N MET A 165 -16.04 8.74 -26.22
CA MET A 165 -15.57 7.52 -25.58
C MET A 165 -14.04 7.41 -25.65
N LEU A 166 -13.43 7.73 -26.79
CA LEU A 166 -11.98 7.75 -26.94
C LEU A 166 -11.34 8.83 -26.04
N ALA A 167 -11.89 10.04 -26.03
CA ALA A 167 -11.45 11.15 -25.18
C ALA A 167 -11.53 10.78 -23.69
N SER A 168 -12.65 10.19 -23.26
CA SER A 168 -12.87 9.70 -21.90
C SER A 168 -11.90 8.58 -21.54
N PHE A 169 -11.62 7.67 -22.48
CA PHE A 169 -10.64 6.61 -22.27
C PHE A 169 -9.22 7.15 -22.14
N VAL A 170 -8.83 8.13 -22.96
CA VAL A 170 -7.54 8.83 -22.85
C VAL A 170 -7.43 9.55 -21.50
N LEU A 171 -8.49 10.25 -21.06
CA LEU A 171 -8.54 10.88 -19.73
C LEU A 171 -8.39 9.87 -18.61
N LEU A 172 -9.10 8.74 -18.70
CA LEU A 172 -9.00 7.67 -17.73
C LEU A 172 -7.57 7.14 -17.66
N LEU A 173 -6.93 6.87 -18.80
CA LEU A 173 -5.55 6.40 -18.82
C LEU A 173 -4.58 7.43 -18.25
N VAL A 174 -4.72 8.71 -18.61
CA VAL A 174 -3.86 9.77 -18.06
C VAL A 174 -4.09 9.92 -16.55
N GLY A 175 -5.34 9.87 -16.10
CA GLY A 175 -5.69 9.91 -14.69
C GLY A 175 -5.08 8.74 -13.91
N VAL A 176 -5.18 7.52 -14.45
CA VAL A 176 -4.58 6.31 -13.85
C VAL A 176 -3.04 6.39 -13.87
N ILE A 177 -2.42 6.82 -14.97
CA ILE A 177 -0.96 7.00 -15.07
C ILE A 177 -0.50 8.08 -14.10
N GLY A 178 -1.19 9.23 -14.05
CA GLY A 178 -0.91 10.33 -13.14
C GLY A 178 -1.02 9.89 -11.69
N HIS A 179 -2.11 9.20 -11.34
CA HIS A 179 -2.32 8.64 -10.02
C HIS A 179 -1.24 7.60 -9.66
N ALA A 180 -0.94 6.65 -10.55
CA ALA A 180 0.09 5.64 -10.32
C ALA A 180 1.50 6.26 -10.21
N THR A 181 1.81 7.29 -11.01
CA THR A 181 3.05 8.08 -10.92
C THR A 181 3.13 8.76 -9.56
N ALA A 182 2.04 9.40 -9.15
CA ALA A 182 1.92 10.05 -7.86
C ALA A 182 2.16 9.06 -6.71
N THR A 183 1.51 7.90 -6.73
CA THR A 183 1.71 6.85 -5.72
C THR A 183 3.15 6.31 -5.73
N ALA A 184 3.73 6.07 -6.91
CA ALA A 184 5.08 5.52 -7.06
C ALA A 184 6.16 6.49 -6.58
N LEU A 185 6.05 7.78 -6.92
CA LEU A 185 6.98 8.82 -6.45
C LEU A 185 6.91 9.01 -4.92
N LEU A 186 5.76 8.71 -4.32
CA LEU A 186 5.52 8.85 -2.88
C LEU A 186 5.77 7.58 -2.08
N THR A 187 5.85 6.41 -2.72
CA THR A 187 6.10 5.13 -2.04
C THR A 187 7.40 5.14 -1.21
N PRO A 188 8.54 5.65 -1.71
CA PRO A 188 9.78 5.71 -0.92
C PRO A 188 9.69 6.67 0.27
N VAL A 189 8.97 7.77 0.11
CA VAL A 189 8.74 8.79 1.14
C VAL A 189 7.86 8.22 2.26
N THR A 190 6.73 7.64 1.88
CA THR A 190 5.76 7.04 2.81
C THR A 190 6.33 5.82 3.50
N SER A 191 7.12 4.99 2.80
CA SER A 191 7.85 3.87 3.41
C SER A 191 8.77 4.34 4.54
N GLN A 192 9.52 5.43 4.37
CA GLN A 192 10.38 5.95 5.45
C GLN A 192 9.58 6.57 6.61
N ALA A 193 8.44 7.21 6.33
CA ALA A 193 7.54 7.75 7.35
C ALA A 193 6.87 6.63 8.19
N VAL A 194 6.43 5.55 7.55
CA VAL A 194 5.87 4.36 8.24
C VAL A 194 6.91 3.66 9.11
N LEU A 195 8.18 3.70 8.70
CA LEU A 195 9.32 3.17 9.47
C LEU A 195 9.82 4.11 10.58
N GLY A 196 9.13 5.23 10.83
CA GLY A 196 9.42 6.14 11.95
C GLY A 196 10.71 6.95 11.82
N ARG A 197 11.33 6.99 10.63
CA ARG A 197 12.55 7.80 10.39
C ARG A 197 12.16 9.20 9.91
N PRO A 198 12.79 10.28 10.42
CA PRO A 198 12.52 11.64 9.94
C PRO A 198 13.02 11.77 8.49
N ALA A 199 12.13 11.56 7.53
CA ALA A 199 12.47 11.68 6.12
C ALA A 199 12.39 13.14 5.68
N THR A 200 13.52 13.76 5.36
CA THR A 200 13.53 15.05 4.64
C THR A 200 13.26 14.80 3.16
N VAL A 201 12.44 15.64 2.50
CA VAL A 201 12.09 15.57 1.07
C VAL A 201 13.33 15.32 0.19
N ARG A 202 14.43 16.03 0.47
CA ARG A 202 15.70 15.92 -0.24
C ARG A 202 16.36 14.55 -0.12
N GLN A 203 16.27 13.89 1.03
CA GLN A 203 16.88 12.59 1.28
C GLN A 203 16.07 11.47 0.61
N ALA A 204 14.74 11.56 0.69
CA ALA A 204 13.84 10.63 0.00
C ALA A 204 13.95 10.74 -1.54
N TRP A 205 14.10 11.96 -2.07
CA TRP A 205 14.34 12.17 -3.51
C TRP A 205 15.66 11.56 -3.98
N ARG A 206 16.76 11.78 -3.23
CA ARG A 206 18.09 11.23 -3.56
C ARG A 206 18.11 9.70 -3.55
N SER A 207 17.42 9.06 -2.61
CA SER A 207 17.33 7.58 -2.58
C SER A 207 16.48 7.00 -3.71
N SER A 208 15.52 7.78 -4.23
CA SER A 208 14.54 7.33 -5.23
C SER A 208 14.96 7.60 -6.67
N LYS A 209 15.77 8.64 -6.91
CA LYS A 209 16.29 9.02 -8.23
C LYS A 209 16.85 7.85 -9.06
N PRO A 210 17.69 6.93 -8.53
CA PRO A 210 18.22 5.84 -9.33
C PRO A 210 17.17 4.80 -9.73
N GLN A 211 16.02 4.77 -9.05
CA GLN A 211 14.92 3.85 -9.33
C GLN A 211 13.78 4.52 -10.12
N ALA A 212 13.83 5.84 -10.32
CA ALA A 212 12.77 6.62 -10.95
C ALA A 212 12.40 6.09 -12.35
N LEU A 213 13.37 5.71 -13.18
CA LEU A 213 13.10 5.12 -14.50
C LEU A 213 12.43 3.74 -14.42
N ARG A 214 12.81 2.93 -13.43
CA ARG A 214 12.22 1.60 -13.21
C ARG A 214 10.78 1.73 -12.68
N LEU A 215 10.54 2.70 -11.80
CA LEU A 215 9.22 3.04 -11.31
C LEU A 215 8.35 3.61 -12.43
N LEU A 216 8.88 4.51 -13.27
CA LEU A 216 8.19 5.02 -14.44
C LEU A 216 7.80 3.89 -15.40
N GLY A 217 8.73 2.97 -15.67
CA GLY A 217 8.44 1.78 -16.48
C GLY A 217 7.32 0.92 -15.89
N LEU A 218 7.31 0.68 -14.58
CA LEU A 218 6.23 -0.06 -13.91
C LEU A 218 4.89 0.69 -13.97
N VAL A 219 4.92 2.00 -13.70
CA VAL A 219 3.78 2.90 -13.69
C VAL A 219 3.15 3.07 -15.08
N LEU A 220 3.94 2.96 -16.15
CA LEU A 220 3.42 2.96 -17.52
C LEU A 220 2.95 1.57 -17.95
N LEU A 221 3.61 0.51 -17.52
CA LEU A 221 3.31 -0.86 -17.94
C LEU A 221 1.97 -1.37 -17.39
N ILE A 222 1.63 -1.06 -16.14
CA ILE A 222 0.35 -1.47 -15.53
C ILE A 222 -0.86 -0.88 -16.28
N PRO A 223 -0.99 0.45 -16.45
CA PRO A 223 -2.09 1.04 -17.20
C PRO A 223 -2.04 0.67 -18.67
N LEU A 224 -0.87 0.47 -19.27
CA LEU A 224 -0.77 -0.04 -20.64
C LEU A 224 -1.39 -1.45 -20.76
N ALA A 225 -1.13 -2.36 -19.82
CA ALA A 225 -1.74 -3.68 -19.84
C ALA A 225 -3.27 -3.61 -19.66
N VAL A 226 -3.75 -2.72 -18.79
CA VAL A 226 -5.19 -2.44 -18.64
C VAL A 226 -5.76 -1.89 -19.95
N ALA A 227 -5.07 -0.94 -20.59
CA ALA A 227 -5.49 -0.38 -21.87
C ALA A 227 -5.58 -1.45 -22.97
N VAL A 228 -4.59 -2.34 -23.05
CA VAL A 228 -4.59 -3.46 -23.99
C VAL A 228 -5.78 -4.39 -23.76
N VAL A 229 -6.15 -4.66 -22.50
CA VAL A 229 -7.32 -5.47 -22.16
C VAL A 229 -8.62 -4.78 -22.61
N PHE A 230 -8.76 -3.48 -22.33
CA PHE A 230 -9.91 -2.71 -22.79
C PHE A 230 -10.01 -2.70 -24.31
N VAL A 231 -8.92 -2.40 -25.01
CA VAL A 231 -8.88 -2.41 -26.47
C VAL A 231 -9.26 -3.80 -26.99
N ALA A 232 -8.66 -4.88 -26.47
CA ALA A 232 -8.96 -6.23 -26.92
C ALA A 232 -10.44 -6.62 -26.71
N CYS A 233 -11.05 -6.23 -25.60
CA CYS A 233 -12.44 -6.53 -25.30
C CYS A 233 -13.44 -5.68 -26.08
N LEU A 234 -13.09 -4.41 -26.39
CA LEU A 234 -13.98 -3.48 -27.09
C LEU A 234 -13.81 -3.49 -28.60
N LEU A 235 -12.65 -3.94 -29.10
CA LEU A 235 -12.30 -3.96 -30.52
C LEU A 235 -13.36 -4.64 -31.41
N PRO A 236 -13.95 -5.80 -31.05
CA PRO A 236 -14.99 -6.42 -31.88
C PRO A 236 -16.21 -5.50 -32.08
N GLY A 237 -16.65 -4.82 -31.02
CA GLY A 237 -17.78 -3.91 -31.11
C GLY A 237 -17.46 -2.63 -31.89
N ILE A 238 -16.23 -2.11 -31.75
CA ILE A 238 -15.75 -1.00 -32.56
C ILE A 238 -15.74 -1.37 -34.06
N LEU A 239 -15.19 -2.53 -34.42
CA LEU A 239 -15.12 -2.98 -35.81
C LEU A 239 -16.50 -3.21 -36.43
N VAL A 240 -17.44 -3.78 -35.69
CA VAL A 240 -18.82 -4.00 -36.16
C VAL A 240 -19.58 -2.68 -36.30
N GLY A 241 -19.35 -1.73 -35.38
CA GLY A 241 -19.90 -0.38 -35.49
C GLY A 241 -19.41 0.35 -36.74
N LEU A 242 -18.10 0.32 -36.99
CA LEU A 242 -17.48 0.90 -38.20
C LEU A 242 -17.89 0.17 -39.49
N GLY A 243 -18.25 -1.12 -39.40
CA GLY A 243 -18.77 -1.92 -40.50
C GLY A 243 -20.24 -1.64 -40.87
N GLY A 244 -20.89 -0.67 -40.23
CA GLY A 244 -22.24 -0.21 -40.56
C GLY A 244 -23.36 -0.76 -39.67
N SER A 245 -23.05 -1.56 -38.64
CA SER A 245 -24.04 -2.06 -37.68
C SER A 245 -23.94 -1.33 -36.34
N ALA A 246 -24.61 -0.19 -36.21
CA ALA A 246 -24.61 0.60 -34.96
C ALA A 246 -25.14 -0.21 -33.76
N VAL A 247 -26.25 -0.93 -33.94
CA VAL A 247 -26.85 -1.77 -32.88
C VAL A 247 -25.94 -2.95 -32.52
N GLY A 248 -25.39 -3.65 -33.52
CA GLY A 248 -24.49 -4.78 -33.28
C GLY A 248 -23.19 -4.35 -32.60
N GLY A 249 -22.60 -3.25 -33.03
CA GLY A 249 -21.41 -2.67 -32.43
C GLY A 249 -21.65 -2.21 -30.99
N GLY A 250 -22.77 -1.51 -30.76
CA GLY A 250 -23.16 -1.06 -29.42
C GLY A 250 -23.38 -2.21 -28.43
N LEU A 251 -24.07 -3.28 -28.84
CA LEU A 251 -24.26 -4.47 -28.00
C LEU A 251 -22.93 -5.16 -27.67
N LEU A 252 -22.03 -5.30 -28.65
CA LEU A 252 -20.72 -5.91 -28.42
C LEU A 252 -19.83 -5.06 -27.50
N ILE A 253 -19.88 -3.73 -27.63
CA ILE A 253 -19.20 -2.82 -26.68
C ILE A 253 -19.78 -3.00 -25.27
N PHE A 254 -21.11 -2.99 -25.14
CA PHE A 254 -21.79 -3.15 -23.86
C PHE A 254 -21.41 -4.46 -23.17
N PHE A 255 -21.48 -5.59 -23.88
CA PHE A 255 -21.07 -6.89 -23.35
C PHE A 255 -19.56 -7.02 -23.16
N GLY A 256 -18.75 -6.32 -23.97
CA GLY A 256 -17.28 -6.28 -23.87
C GLY A 256 -16.76 -5.53 -22.65
N ILE A 257 -17.51 -4.57 -22.11
CA ILE A 257 -17.12 -3.84 -20.89
C ILE A 257 -17.00 -4.77 -19.68
N PHE A 258 -17.91 -5.74 -19.51
CA PHE A 258 -17.89 -6.65 -18.37
C PHE A 258 -16.57 -7.45 -18.24
N PRO A 259 -16.12 -8.20 -19.27
CA PRO A 259 -14.83 -8.87 -19.22
C PRO A 259 -13.67 -7.87 -19.18
N ALA A 260 -13.77 -6.70 -19.83
CA ALA A 260 -12.72 -5.67 -19.75
C ALA A 260 -12.49 -5.22 -18.30
N VAL A 261 -13.56 -4.91 -17.56
CA VAL A 261 -13.51 -4.51 -16.16
C VAL A 261 -13.03 -5.65 -15.27
N ALA A 262 -13.58 -6.86 -15.45
CA ALA A 262 -13.20 -8.02 -14.64
C ALA A 262 -11.71 -8.39 -14.80
N LEU A 263 -11.21 -8.44 -16.03
CA LEU A 263 -9.81 -8.72 -16.33
C LEU A 263 -8.90 -7.59 -15.85
N SER A 264 -9.31 -6.34 -16.01
CA SER A 264 -8.55 -5.18 -15.53
C SER A 264 -8.44 -5.17 -14.01
N ALA A 265 -9.52 -5.45 -13.29
CA ALA A 265 -9.50 -5.62 -11.84
C ALA A 265 -8.57 -6.76 -11.45
N TRP A 266 -8.66 -7.91 -12.12
CA TRP A 266 -7.80 -9.06 -11.87
C TRP A 266 -6.31 -8.74 -12.06
N ILE A 267 -5.93 -8.06 -13.15
CA ILE A 267 -4.57 -7.61 -13.43
C ILE A 267 -4.11 -6.61 -12.37
N TYR A 268 -4.93 -5.60 -12.08
CA TYR A 268 -4.64 -4.57 -11.09
C TYR A 268 -4.32 -5.18 -9.72
N ILE A 269 -5.16 -6.08 -9.22
CA ILE A 269 -4.98 -6.74 -7.92
C ILE A 269 -3.74 -7.64 -7.94
N ARG A 270 -3.50 -8.36 -9.04
CA ARG A 270 -2.33 -9.22 -9.22
C ARG A 270 -1.02 -8.43 -9.16
N TRP A 271 -1.03 -7.17 -9.58
CA TRP A 271 0.14 -6.29 -9.61
C TRP A 271 0.13 -5.17 -8.57
N ALA A 272 -0.86 -5.12 -7.67
CA ALA A 272 -0.97 -4.09 -6.64
C ALA A 272 0.25 -4.00 -5.71
N LEU A 273 0.95 -5.12 -5.50
CA LEU A 273 2.14 -5.22 -4.63
C LEU A 273 3.47 -5.07 -5.39
N SER A 274 3.43 -4.74 -6.68
CA SER A 274 4.63 -4.63 -7.52
C SER A 274 5.49 -3.40 -7.19
N SER A 275 4.88 -2.27 -6.83
CA SER A 275 5.58 -1.04 -6.42
C SER A 275 6.44 -1.26 -5.15
N PRO A 276 5.87 -1.76 -4.03
CA PRO A 276 6.69 -2.03 -2.84
C PRO A 276 7.73 -3.15 -3.08
N ALA A 277 7.43 -4.17 -3.89
CA ALA A 277 8.43 -5.18 -4.26
C ALA A 277 9.62 -4.59 -5.04
N LEU A 278 9.37 -3.69 -5.99
CA LEU A 278 10.42 -3.04 -6.78
C LEU A 278 11.35 -2.20 -5.90
N ILE A 279 10.77 -1.40 -5.00
CA ILE A 279 11.53 -0.45 -4.16
C ILE A 279 12.28 -1.17 -3.05
N LEU A 280 11.60 -2.06 -2.32
CA LEU A 280 12.15 -2.69 -1.12
C LEU A 280 13.12 -3.81 -1.46
N GLU A 281 12.88 -4.55 -2.55
CA GLU A 281 13.74 -5.67 -2.95
C GLU A 281 14.73 -5.30 -4.05
N LYS A 282 14.72 -4.05 -4.52
CA LYS A 282 15.60 -3.52 -5.59
C LYS A 282 15.59 -4.37 -6.87
N GLN A 283 14.47 -5.02 -7.16
CA GLN A 283 14.30 -5.92 -8.31
C GLN A 283 14.02 -5.18 -9.62
N PRO A 284 14.32 -5.78 -10.79
CA PRO A 284 13.87 -5.25 -12.07
C PRO A 284 12.34 -5.38 -12.22
N VAL A 285 11.75 -4.52 -13.06
CA VAL A 285 10.28 -4.37 -13.25
C VAL A 285 9.56 -5.70 -13.48
N LEU A 286 10.08 -6.55 -14.39
CA LEU A 286 9.43 -7.84 -14.67
C LEU A 286 9.47 -8.79 -13.47
N ARG A 287 10.58 -8.82 -12.72
CA ARG A 287 10.68 -9.68 -11.52
C ARG A 287 9.74 -9.19 -10.42
N SER A 288 9.60 -7.88 -10.21
CA SER A 288 8.67 -7.35 -9.21
C SER A 288 7.20 -7.68 -9.54
N LEU A 289 6.81 -7.68 -10.82
CA LEU A 289 5.47 -8.11 -11.27
C LEU A 289 5.23 -9.60 -10.98
N THR A 290 6.19 -10.46 -11.33
CA THR A 290 6.08 -11.91 -11.05
C THR A 290 6.03 -12.20 -9.55
N ARG A 291 6.79 -11.44 -8.74
CA ARG A 291 6.76 -11.59 -7.29
C ARG A 291 5.44 -11.11 -6.69
N SER A 292 4.93 -9.96 -7.14
CA SER A 292 3.59 -9.48 -6.76
C SER A 292 2.53 -10.55 -7.05
N ALA A 293 2.56 -11.16 -8.24
CA ALA A 293 1.63 -12.21 -8.60
C ALA A 293 1.69 -13.43 -7.64
N LYS A 294 2.90 -13.87 -7.26
CA LYS A 294 3.09 -14.96 -6.28
C LYS A 294 2.61 -14.58 -4.88
N LEU A 295 2.83 -13.34 -4.45
CA LEU A 295 2.38 -12.85 -3.14
C LEU A 295 0.86 -12.73 -3.08
N VAL A 296 0.20 -12.33 -4.16
CA VAL A 296 -1.26 -12.17 -4.24
C VAL A 296 -1.98 -13.51 -4.37
N GLN A 297 -1.32 -14.53 -4.95
CA GLN A 297 -1.89 -15.87 -5.13
C GLN A 297 -2.48 -16.40 -3.81
N GLY A 298 -3.65 -17.03 -3.85
CA GLY A 298 -4.32 -17.61 -2.68
C GLY A 298 -4.92 -16.62 -1.66
N SER A 299 -4.78 -15.30 -1.85
CA SER A 299 -5.50 -14.29 -1.03
C SER A 299 -6.10 -13.17 -1.87
N TRP A 300 -6.34 -13.44 -3.16
CA TRP A 300 -6.78 -12.44 -4.12
C TRP A 300 -8.06 -11.72 -3.63
N TRP A 301 -9.06 -12.46 -3.15
CA TRP A 301 -10.32 -11.91 -2.62
C TRP A 301 -10.14 -10.99 -1.42
N ARG A 302 -9.20 -11.33 -0.53
CA ARG A 302 -8.90 -10.49 0.63
C ARG A 302 -8.22 -9.20 0.19
N ILE A 303 -7.23 -9.27 -0.70
CA ILE A 303 -6.54 -8.08 -1.21
C ILE A 303 -7.51 -7.21 -2.00
N PHE A 304 -8.33 -7.82 -2.85
CA PHE A 304 -9.42 -7.16 -3.56
C PHE A 304 -10.35 -6.40 -2.60
N GLY A 305 -10.90 -7.08 -1.60
CA GLY A 305 -11.84 -6.46 -0.66
C GLY A 305 -11.23 -5.29 0.11
N ILE A 306 -9.96 -5.40 0.53
CA ILE A 306 -9.27 -4.32 1.24
C ILE A 306 -9.01 -3.14 0.31
N LEU A 307 -8.49 -3.38 -0.90
CA LEU A 307 -8.25 -2.31 -1.88
C LEU A 307 -9.56 -1.67 -2.35
N ALA A 308 -10.62 -2.45 -2.57
CA ALA A 308 -11.93 -1.95 -2.95
C ALA A 308 -12.53 -1.08 -1.84
N LEU A 309 -12.44 -1.51 -0.58
CA LEU A 309 -12.89 -0.72 0.57
C LEU A 309 -12.07 0.58 0.70
N THR A 310 -10.74 0.50 0.57
CA THR A 310 -9.89 1.69 0.60
C THR A 310 -10.24 2.67 -0.52
N ASN A 311 -10.43 2.18 -1.75
CA ASN A 311 -10.85 3.00 -2.88
C ASN A 311 -12.23 3.62 -2.66
N LEU A 312 -13.17 2.89 -2.05
CA LEU A 312 -14.50 3.43 -1.73
C LEU A 312 -14.41 4.57 -0.71
N ILE A 313 -13.63 4.38 0.35
CA ILE A 313 -13.41 5.41 1.38
C ILE A 313 -12.73 6.64 0.78
N THR A 314 -11.67 6.45 0.00
CA THR A 314 -10.95 7.58 -0.60
C THR A 314 -11.77 8.27 -1.69
N ALA A 315 -12.58 7.54 -2.47
CA ALA A 315 -13.51 8.13 -3.42
C ALA A 315 -14.54 9.01 -2.72
N PHE A 316 -15.11 8.54 -1.60
CA PHE A 316 -16.04 9.35 -0.81
C PHE A 316 -15.38 10.62 -0.25
N VAL A 317 -14.17 10.51 0.31
CA VAL A 317 -13.40 11.67 0.79
C VAL A 317 -13.11 12.64 -0.36
N SER A 318 -12.68 12.15 -1.51
CA SER A 318 -12.44 12.97 -2.70
C SER A 318 -13.70 13.69 -3.16
N PHE A 319 -14.84 12.99 -3.19
CA PHE A 319 -16.13 13.58 -3.56
C PHE A 319 -16.52 14.73 -2.62
N VAL A 320 -16.45 14.51 -1.31
CA VAL A 320 -16.76 15.54 -0.31
C VAL A 320 -15.86 16.78 -0.45
N ILE A 321 -14.58 16.58 -0.77
CA ILE A 321 -13.63 17.68 -0.96
C ILE A 321 -13.83 18.38 -2.31
N ALA A 322 -14.10 17.65 -3.39
CA ALA A 322 -14.14 18.18 -4.75
C ALA A 322 -15.44 18.96 -5.05
N VAL A 323 -16.59 18.49 -4.56
CA VAL A 323 -17.91 19.07 -4.87
C VAL A 323 -18.00 20.58 -4.64
N PRO A 324 -17.54 21.15 -3.50
CA PRO A 324 -17.56 22.59 -3.30
C PRO A 324 -16.80 23.36 -4.38
N PHE A 325 -15.66 22.85 -4.83
CA PHE A 325 -14.87 23.49 -5.89
C PHE A 325 -15.54 23.33 -7.26
N GLU A 326 -16.17 22.20 -7.54
CA GLU A 326 -16.95 22.01 -8.77
C GLU A 326 -18.13 22.99 -8.84
N LEU A 327 -18.84 23.21 -7.73
CA LEU A 327 -19.93 24.19 -7.64
C LEU A 327 -19.43 25.63 -7.84
N VAL A 328 -18.28 25.97 -7.27
CA VAL A 328 -17.65 27.28 -7.50
C VAL A 328 -17.21 27.40 -8.97
N GLY A 329 -16.60 26.38 -9.54
CA GLY A 329 -16.22 26.34 -10.95
C GLY A 329 -17.41 26.51 -11.89
N MET A 330 -18.54 25.87 -11.57
CA MET A 330 -19.79 25.98 -12.29
C MET A 330 -20.34 27.42 -12.24
N SER A 331 -20.42 28.00 -11.04
CA SER A 331 -20.92 29.39 -10.89
C SER A 331 -20.02 30.43 -11.56
N MET A 332 -18.70 30.24 -11.53
CA MET A 332 -17.73 31.14 -12.17
C MET A 332 -17.67 31.00 -13.70
N SER A 333 -18.12 29.86 -14.25
CA SER A 333 -18.24 29.65 -15.69
C SER A 333 -19.57 30.14 -16.28
N GLY A 334 -20.44 30.74 -15.46
CA GLY A 334 -21.76 31.21 -15.89
C GLY A 334 -22.81 30.11 -15.99
N MET A 335 -22.46 28.87 -15.62
CA MET A 335 -23.38 27.75 -15.58
C MET A 335 -24.18 27.78 -14.27
N SER A 336 -25.51 27.75 -14.38
CA SER A 336 -26.38 27.58 -13.22
C SER A 336 -26.63 26.10 -12.94
N LEU A 337 -26.81 25.75 -11.67
CA LEU A 337 -27.20 24.38 -11.28
C LEU A 337 -28.51 23.94 -11.95
N GLY A 338 -29.43 24.89 -12.19
CA GLY A 338 -30.67 24.64 -12.92
C GLY A 338 -30.44 24.31 -14.40
N SER A 339 -29.49 24.98 -15.07
CA SER A 339 -29.09 24.63 -16.45
C SER A 339 -28.47 23.24 -16.50
N PHE A 340 -27.59 22.92 -15.55
CA PHE A 340 -26.94 21.62 -15.47
C PHE A 340 -27.92 20.46 -15.21
N LEU A 341 -28.86 20.64 -14.28
CA LEU A 341 -29.85 19.59 -13.95
C LEU A 341 -31.04 19.56 -14.93
N GLY A 342 -31.32 20.67 -15.61
CA GLY A 342 -32.46 20.85 -16.51
C GLY A 342 -32.18 20.55 -17.98
N GLY A 343 -30.98 20.06 -18.32
CA GLY A 343 -30.59 19.76 -19.71
C GLY A 343 -30.28 20.98 -20.56
N GLY A 344 -29.89 22.10 -19.94
CA GLY A 344 -29.36 23.25 -20.66
C GLY A 344 -27.97 22.97 -21.24
N THR A 345 -27.50 23.85 -22.13
CA THR A 345 -26.22 23.65 -22.80
C THR A 345 -25.08 23.69 -21.79
N ALA A 346 -24.32 22.60 -21.72
CA ALA A 346 -23.17 22.45 -20.84
C ALA A 346 -21.93 23.04 -21.52
N GLU A 347 -21.57 24.28 -21.17
CA GLU A 347 -20.30 24.90 -21.55
C GLU A 347 -19.32 24.89 -20.38
N PHE A 348 -18.22 24.13 -20.51
CA PHE A 348 -17.17 24.09 -19.49
C PHE A 348 -16.09 25.11 -19.86
N GLY A 349 -16.18 26.30 -19.26
CA GLY A 349 -15.13 27.30 -19.42
C GLY A 349 -13.79 26.83 -18.81
N PRO A 350 -12.63 27.37 -19.24
CA PRO A 350 -11.33 27.03 -18.64
C PRO A 350 -11.28 27.21 -17.12
N LEU A 351 -12.05 28.17 -16.59
CA LEU A 351 -12.19 28.39 -15.14
C LEU A 351 -12.80 27.19 -14.42
N TYR A 352 -13.79 26.50 -15.02
CA TYR A 352 -14.36 25.29 -14.43
C TYR A 352 -13.27 24.23 -14.21
N TYR A 353 -12.43 23.98 -15.23
CA TYR A 353 -11.34 23.02 -15.11
C TYR A 353 -10.28 23.45 -14.08
N VAL A 354 -9.99 24.74 -13.95
CA VAL A 354 -9.09 25.23 -12.90
C VAL A 354 -9.65 24.93 -11.52
N PHE A 355 -10.93 25.23 -11.26
CA PHE A 355 -11.54 24.98 -9.95
C PHE A 355 -11.67 23.49 -9.64
N THR A 356 -12.12 22.67 -10.60
CA THR A 356 -12.16 21.21 -10.43
C THR A 356 -10.77 20.63 -10.18
N GLY A 357 -9.73 21.15 -10.86
CA GLY A 357 -8.33 20.81 -10.62
C GLY A 357 -7.85 21.17 -9.21
N ILE A 358 -8.25 22.32 -8.67
CA ILE A 358 -7.96 22.72 -7.28
C ILE A 358 -8.64 21.75 -6.30
N GLY A 359 -9.92 21.44 -6.51
CA GLY A 359 -10.65 20.46 -5.69
C GLY A 359 -9.99 19.07 -5.74
N GLY A 360 -9.64 18.61 -6.95
CA GLY A 360 -8.90 17.37 -7.17
C GLY A 360 -7.52 17.37 -6.52
N MET A 361 -6.84 18.51 -6.47
CA MET A 361 -5.53 18.65 -5.82
C MET A 361 -5.65 18.46 -4.30
N PHE A 362 -6.62 19.12 -3.67
CA PHE A 362 -6.86 18.93 -2.23
C PHE A 362 -7.33 17.50 -1.92
N ALA A 363 -8.24 16.95 -2.72
CA ALA A 363 -8.71 15.58 -2.59
C ALA A 363 -7.55 14.57 -2.68
N THR A 364 -6.70 14.69 -3.69
CA THR A 364 -5.54 13.81 -3.91
C THR A 364 -4.52 13.95 -2.78
N THR A 365 -4.30 15.17 -2.28
CA THR A 365 -3.37 15.44 -1.17
C THR A 365 -3.75 14.66 0.09
N VAL A 366 -5.04 14.52 0.37
CA VAL A 366 -5.56 13.81 1.56
C VAL A 366 -5.64 12.30 1.33
N THR A 367 -6.08 11.86 0.16
CA THR A 367 -6.37 10.44 -0.11
C THR A 367 -5.14 9.61 -0.45
N LEU A 368 -4.10 10.24 -0.98
CA LEU A 368 -2.91 9.55 -1.42
C LEU A 368 -2.16 8.84 -0.28
N PRO A 369 -1.86 9.49 0.87
CA PRO A 369 -1.21 8.82 2.00
C PRO A 369 -1.93 7.57 2.49
N ILE A 370 -3.26 7.61 2.49
CA ILE A 370 -4.11 6.49 2.92
C ILE A 370 -3.89 5.29 2.00
N THR A 371 -3.99 5.52 0.69
CA THR A 371 -3.82 4.48 -0.33
C THR A 371 -2.40 3.88 -0.33
N ALA A 372 -1.39 4.75 -0.21
CA ALA A 372 0.01 4.33 -0.11
C ALA A 372 0.27 3.50 1.16
N GLY A 373 -0.23 3.96 2.31
CA GLY A 373 -0.11 3.26 3.58
C GLY A 373 -0.73 1.86 3.53
N VAL A 374 -1.99 1.76 3.09
CA VAL A 374 -2.68 0.46 2.96
C VAL A 374 -1.91 -0.50 2.07
N THR A 375 -1.41 -0.04 0.92
CA THR A 375 -0.67 -0.90 -0.02
C THR A 375 0.64 -1.42 0.59
N VAL A 376 1.37 -0.58 1.32
CA VAL A 376 2.60 -0.99 2.03
C VAL A 376 2.28 -1.98 3.16
N LEU A 377 1.20 -1.77 3.92
CA LEU A 377 0.81 -2.69 4.98
C LEU A 377 0.35 -4.04 4.46
N LEU A 378 -0.40 -4.06 3.35
CA LEU A 378 -0.75 -5.29 2.65
C LEU A 378 0.50 -6.03 2.19
N TYR A 379 1.50 -5.32 1.65
CA TYR A 379 2.76 -5.94 1.27
C TYR A 379 3.46 -6.61 2.46
N ILE A 380 3.57 -5.91 3.59
CA ILE A 380 4.18 -6.44 4.82
C ILE A 380 3.39 -7.64 5.36
N ASP A 381 2.06 -7.57 5.43
CA ASP A 381 1.19 -8.68 5.85
C ASP A 381 1.44 -9.93 5.01
N ARG A 382 1.52 -9.77 3.68
CA ARG A 382 1.76 -10.90 2.77
C ARG A 382 3.15 -11.48 2.95
N ARG A 383 4.14 -10.64 3.19
CA ARG A 383 5.51 -11.09 3.48
C ARG A 383 5.58 -11.86 4.79
N ILE A 384 4.93 -11.37 5.85
CA ILE A 384 4.83 -12.09 7.14
C ILE A 384 4.15 -13.45 6.93
N ARG A 385 2.97 -13.47 6.29
CA ARG A 385 2.19 -14.72 6.11
C ARG A 385 2.84 -15.75 5.19
N ARG A 386 3.59 -15.33 4.15
CA ARG A 386 4.17 -16.25 3.16
C ARG A 386 5.66 -16.53 3.35
N GLU A 387 6.40 -15.64 4.00
CA GLU A 387 7.86 -15.74 4.14
C GLU A 387 8.31 -15.88 5.60
N ALA A 388 7.38 -15.92 6.57
CA ALA A 388 7.67 -16.07 8.00
C ALA A 388 8.72 -15.07 8.53
N LEU A 389 8.60 -13.81 8.09
CA LEU A 389 9.46 -12.70 8.51
C LEU A 389 9.45 -12.49 10.04
N ASP A 390 8.36 -12.90 10.69
CA ASP A 390 8.22 -12.96 12.14
C ASP A 390 9.23 -13.91 12.80
N LEU A 391 9.58 -15.03 12.17
CA LEU A 391 10.60 -15.96 12.66
C LEU A 391 12.02 -15.39 12.51
N GLU A 392 12.31 -14.68 11.43
CA GLU A 392 13.61 -14.02 11.22
C GLU A 392 13.80 -12.85 12.19
N LEU A 393 12.75 -12.06 12.42
CA LEU A 393 12.76 -10.97 13.39
C LEU A 393 12.85 -11.49 14.83
N ALA A 394 12.15 -12.57 15.18
CA ALA A 394 12.25 -13.21 16.49
C ALA A 394 13.65 -13.80 16.78
N ARG A 395 14.33 -14.32 15.75
CA ARG A 395 15.74 -14.75 15.84
C ARG A 395 16.69 -13.56 15.97
N ALA A 396 16.44 -12.48 15.24
CA ALA A 396 17.27 -11.26 15.29
C ALA A 396 17.09 -10.46 16.60
N SER A 397 15.92 -10.53 17.26
CA SER A 397 15.66 -9.88 18.55
C SER A 397 16.07 -10.72 19.76
N GLY A 398 16.70 -11.90 19.57
CA GLY A 398 17.17 -12.75 20.67
C GLY A 398 16.05 -13.39 21.51
N SER A 399 14.79 -13.28 21.09
CA SER A 399 13.62 -13.85 21.76
C SER A 399 13.27 -15.24 21.22
N ALA A 400 14.25 -15.96 20.69
CA ALA A 400 14.13 -17.39 20.48
C ALA A 400 14.10 -18.05 21.87
N PRO A 401 13.16 -18.96 22.17
CA PRO A 401 13.28 -19.81 23.34
C PRO A 401 14.62 -20.52 23.23
N GLY A 402 15.52 -20.25 24.18
CA GLY A 402 16.84 -20.85 24.22
C GLY A 402 16.70 -22.36 24.08
N ALA A 403 17.37 -22.93 23.09
CA ALA A 403 17.75 -24.33 23.15
C ALA A 403 18.69 -24.44 24.36
N GLY A 404 18.12 -24.81 25.51
CA GLY A 404 18.88 -25.18 26.68
C GLY A 404 19.68 -26.44 26.34
N SER A 405 21.00 -26.30 26.38
CA SER A 405 21.96 -27.41 26.46
C SER A 405 22.44 -27.54 27.90
#